data_AF-A0A8S3UWC1-F1
#
_entry.id   AF-A0A8S3UWC1-F1
#
_cell.length_a   1.000
_cell.length_b   1.000
_cell.length_c   1.000
_cell.angle_alpha   90.00
_cell.angle_beta   90.00
_cell.angle_gamma   90.00
#
_symmetry.space_group_name_H-M   'P 1'
#
loop_
_entity.id
_entity.type
_entity.pdbx_description
1 polymer ?
#
loop_
_entity_poly.entity_id
_entity_poly.type
_entity_poly.pdbx_seq_one_letter_code
_entity_poly.pdbx_strand_id
1 'polypeptide(L)'
;MKDIMNKACSFGCIDTVTWLLDNEDHSLFDLKMAMCNTFNSNCLCKEELIQLLLQKCMVDELDMEINMNEACKLGLLKIVTWLIESVDHRLFDLNTAISHLYLHFTDRNQQIFKLLLANVSYKLFDLGIVIEQAFRQDLTEILIWLLQTKDHSLLDVKYVMNEACRVGNLRIIKHVCGTMGKEVFR
;
A
#
# COMPACT_ATOMS: atom_id res chain seq x y z
N MET A 1 -30.88 10.19 2.31
CA MET A 1 -29.58 10.37 2.98
C MET A 1 -28.43 9.81 2.17
N LYS A 2 -28.48 8.56 1.71
CA LYS A 2 -27.47 7.95 0.79
C LYS A 2 -27.00 8.87 -0.35
N ASP A 3 -27.91 9.39 -1.17
CA ASP A 3 -27.55 10.25 -2.32
C ASP A 3 -26.87 11.56 -1.91
N ILE A 4 -27.27 12.13 -0.77
CA ILE A 4 -26.69 13.37 -0.25
C ILE A 4 -25.26 13.11 0.21
N MET A 5 -25.05 12.05 1.00
CA MET A 5 -23.72 11.62 1.45
C MET A 5 -22.80 11.35 0.25
N ASN A 6 -23.26 10.55 -0.72
CA ASN A 6 -22.47 10.20 -1.91
C ASN A 6 -22.07 11.44 -2.72
N LYS A 7 -23.00 12.38 -2.92
CA LYS A 7 -22.70 13.65 -3.61
C LYS A 7 -21.71 14.49 -2.81
N ALA A 8 -21.95 14.69 -1.51
CA ALA A 8 -21.06 15.44 -0.64
C ALA A 8 -19.63 14.87 -0.68
N CYS A 9 -19.49 13.55 -0.65
CA CYS A 9 -18.21 12.85 -0.81
C CYS A 9 -17.57 13.08 -2.20
N SER A 10 -18.34 12.96 -3.28
CA SER A 10 -17.83 13.17 -4.64
C SER A 10 -17.36 14.61 -4.90
N PHE A 11 -17.97 15.59 -4.24
CA PHE A 11 -17.61 17.01 -4.36
C PHE A 11 -16.60 17.48 -3.31
N GLY A 12 -16.24 16.64 -2.33
CA GLY A 12 -15.32 17.03 -1.25
C GLY A 12 -15.92 18.00 -0.22
N CYS A 13 -17.24 17.95 0.01
CA CYS A 13 -17.94 18.83 0.95
C CYS A 13 -17.73 18.37 2.41
N ILE A 14 -16.54 18.59 2.98
CA ILE A 14 -16.13 18.12 4.31
C ILE A 14 -17.12 18.54 5.41
N ASP A 15 -17.54 19.80 5.45
CA ASP A 15 -18.46 20.29 6.50
C ASP A 15 -19.80 19.56 6.46
N THR A 16 -20.30 19.29 5.24
CA THR A 16 -21.55 18.54 5.05
C THR A 16 -21.39 17.10 5.48
N VAL A 17 -20.30 16.43 5.09
CA VAL A 17 -20.03 15.05 5.50
C VAL A 17 -19.85 14.95 7.02
N THR A 18 -19.12 15.88 7.62
CA THR A 18 -18.94 15.97 9.08
C THR A 18 -20.28 16.09 9.78
N TRP A 19 -21.11 17.06 9.37
CA TRP A 19 -22.42 17.27 9.97
C TRP A 19 -23.30 16.02 9.85
N LEU A 20 -23.31 15.36 8.69
CA LEU A 20 -24.05 14.13 8.45
C LEU A 20 -23.59 12.99 9.37
N LEU A 21 -22.27 12.78 9.50
CA LEU A 21 -21.73 11.72 10.35
C LEU A 21 -21.99 11.97 11.85
N ASP A 22 -22.10 13.24 12.26
CA ASP A 22 -22.29 13.62 13.66
C ASP A 22 -23.76 13.65 14.11
N ASN A 23 -24.70 13.85 13.18
CA ASN A 23 -26.10 14.13 13.53
C ASN A 23 -27.09 13.07 13.03
N GLU A 24 -26.67 12.16 12.16
CA GLU A 24 -27.55 11.17 11.53
C GLU A 24 -27.09 9.74 11.81
N ASP A 25 -28.03 8.80 11.72
CA ASP A 25 -27.74 7.38 11.85
C ASP A 25 -26.97 6.85 10.63
N HIS A 26 -25.83 6.19 10.86
CA HIS A 26 -24.93 5.71 9.82
C HIS A 26 -25.58 4.63 8.93
N SER A 27 -26.58 3.91 9.44
CA SER A 27 -27.35 2.94 8.66
C SER A 27 -28.14 3.57 7.50
N LEU A 28 -28.33 4.89 7.52
CA LEU A 28 -28.97 5.66 6.45
C LEU A 28 -28.03 5.97 5.29
N PHE A 29 -26.75 5.65 5.42
CA PHE A 29 -25.71 5.88 4.42
C PHE A 29 -25.31 4.60 3.69
N ASP A 30 -24.58 4.78 2.60
CA ASP A 30 -23.80 3.73 1.97
C ASP A 30 -22.34 4.17 2.06
N LEU A 31 -21.72 3.89 3.22
CA LEU A 31 -20.39 4.41 3.55
C LEU A 31 -19.29 3.83 2.65
N LYS A 32 -19.47 2.60 2.15
CA LYS A 32 -18.59 2.00 1.14
C LYS A 32 -18.63 2.80 -0.16
N MET A 33 -19.83 3.09 -0.66
CA MET A 33 -19.99 3.91 -1.86
C MET A 33 -19.49 5.35 -1.65
N ALA A 34 -19.74 5.93 -0.48
CA ALA A 34 -19.27 7.27 -0.13
C ALA A 34 -17.73 7.35 -0.14
N MET A 35 -17.06 6.35 0.45
CA MET A 35 -15.61 6.22 0.43
C MET A 35 -15.08 6.05 -1.01
N CYS A 36 -15.66 5.15 -1.81
CA CYS A 36 -15.30 4.97 -3.22
C CYS A 36 -15.45 6.27 -4.03
N ASN A 37 -16.54 7.02 -3.82
CA ASN A 37 -16.73 8.32 -4.47
C ASN A 37 -15.68 9.34 -4.04
N THR A 38 -15.22 9.27 -2.79
CA THR A 38 -14.16 10.14 -2.28
C THR A 38 -12.83 9.81 -2.97
N PHE A 39 -12.43 8.53 -3.05
CA PHE A 39 -11.22 8.11 -3.76
C PHE A 39 -11.21 8.54 -5.23
N ASN A 40 -12.36 8.45 -5.91
CA ASN A 40 -12.52 8.80 -7.32
C ASN A 40 -12.76 10.30 -7.58
N SER A 41 -12.98 11.10 -6.54
CA SER A 41 -13.21 12.54 -6.69
C SER A 41 -11.96 13.25 -7.24
N ASN A 42 -12.13 14.43 -7.84
CA ASN A 42 -11.00 15.30 -8.20
C ASN A 42 -10.85 16.47 -7.20
N CYS A 43 -11.42 16.35 -6.00
CA CYS A 43 -11.35 17.41 -5.00
C CYS A 43 -9.97 17.46 -4.34
N LEU A 44 -9.51 18.66 -4.01
CA LEU A 44 -8.22 18.88 -3.35
C LEU A 44 -8.23 18.38 -1.89
N CYS A 45 -9.41 18.35 -1.27
CA CYS A 45 -9.62 17.91 0.10
C CYS A 45 -9.85 16.39 0.24
N LYS A 46 -9.60 15.61 -0.83
CA LYS A 46 -9.81 14.15 -0.87
C LYS A 46 -9.15 13.44 0.31
N GLU A 47 -7.87 13.69 0.56
CA GLU A 47 -7.12 12.98 1.61
C GLU A 47 -7.70 13.27 3.00
N GLU A 48 -8.08 14.53 3.26
CA GLU A 48 -8.72 14.94 4.51
C GLU A 48 -10.09 14.27 4.69
N LEU A 49 -10.87 14.18 3.60
CA LEU A 49 -12.17 13.53 3.64
C LEU A 49 -12.08 12.01 3.85
N ILE A 50 -11.07 11.35 3.27
CA ILE A 50 -10.79 9.94 3.54
C ILE A 50 -10.42 9.75 5.02
N GLN A 51 -9.56 10.62 5.57
CA GLN A 51 -9.21 10.57 7.00
C GLN A 51 -10.43 10.73 7.89
N LEU A 52 -11.31 11.69 7.58
CA LEU A 52 -12.55 11.90 8.31
C LEU A 52 -13.42 10.63 8.32
N LEU A 53 -13.64 10.03 7.15
CA LEU A 53 -14.44 8.81 7.03
C LEU A 53 -13.82 7.64 7.81
N LEU A 54 -12.50 7.43 7.70
CA LEU A 54 -11.79 6.39 8.45
C LEU A 54 -11.83 6.59 9.97
N GLN A 55 -11.84 7.84 10.44
CA GLN A 55 -11.88 8.15 11.87
C GLN A 55 -13.29 8.07 12.47
N LYS A 56 -14.33 8.38 11.69
CA LYS A 56 -15.70 8.49 12.19
C LYS A 56 -16.56 7.26 11.92
N CYS A 57 -16.21 6.41 10.96
CA CYS A 57 -16.97 5.21 10.65
C CYS A 57 -16.33 3.98 11.32
N MET A 58 -17.15 2.99 11.63
CA MET A 58 -16.68 1.69 12.10
C MET A 58 -16.02 0.92 10.95
N VAL A 59 -15.07 0.04 11.30
CA VAL A 59 -14.26 -0.69 10.33
C VAL A 59 -15.12 -1.60 9.43
N ASP A 60 -16.19 -2.18 9.95
CA ASP A 60 -17.11 -3.09 9.25
C ASP A 60 -18.11 -2.37 8.32
N GLU A 61 -18.31 -1.06 8.52
CA GLU A 61 -19.11 -0.21 7.64
C GLU A 61 -18.38 0.15 6.34
N LEU A 62 -17.06 -0.04 6.33
CA LEU A 62 -16.16 0.27 5.23
C LEU A 62 -15.60 -1.01 4.60
N ASP A 63 -15.02 -0.88 3.41
CA ASP A 63 -14.32 -1.96 2.75
C ASP A 63 -12.80 -1.74 2.87
N MET A 64 -12.18 -2.36 3.88
CA MET A 64 -10.77 -2.10 4.21
C MET A 64 -9.80 -2.60 3.14
N GLU A 65 -10.15 -3.68 2.43
CA GLU A 65 -9.36 -4.19 1.32
C GLU A 65 -9.34 -3.18 0.17
N ILE A 66 -10.52 -2.69 -0.23
CA ILE A 66 -10.63 -1.65 -1.27
C ILE A 66 -9.90 -0.37 -0.82
N ASN A 67 -10.10 0.05 0.44
CA ASN A 67 -9.48 1.28 0.96
C ASN A 67 -7.95 1.20 0.96
N MET A 68 -7.37 0.07 1.37
CA MET A 68 -5.93 -0.15 1.33
C MET A 68 -5.40 -0.13 -0.11
N ASN A 69 -6.09 -0.83 -1.02
CA ASN A 69 -5.69 -0.92 -2.42
C ASN A 69 -5.72 0.44 -3.12
N GLU A 70 -6.80 1.22 -2.96
CA GLU A 70 -6.91 2.55 -3.55
C GLU A 70 -5.93 3.55 -2.90
N ALA A 71 -5.71 3.49 -1.58
CA ALA A 71 -4.70 4.31 -0.92
C ALA A 71 -3.28 4.00 -1.43
N CYS A 72 -2.93 2.73 -1.65
CA CYS A 72 -1.65 2.35 -2.23
C CYS A 72 -1.53 2.82 -3.69
N LYS A 73 -2.54 2.55 -4.52
CA LYS A 73 -2.59 2.96 -5.93
C LYS A 73 -2.41 4.46 -6.13
N LEU A 74 -3.03 5.27 -5.27
CA LEU A 74 -2.94 6.73 -5.31
C LEU A 74 -1.73 7.30 -4.56
N GLY A 75 -0.94 6.45 -3.90
CA GLY A 75 0.18 6.88 -3.09
C GLY A 75 -0.25 7.78 -1.94
N LEU A 76 -1.26 7.41 -1.16
CA LEU A 76 -1.72 8.19 -0.01
C LEU A 76 -1.03 7.72 1.27
N LEU A 77 0.24 8.10 1.44
CA LEU A 77 1.10 7.59 2.52
C LEU A 77 0.46 7.70 3.91
N LYS A 78 -0.13 8.84 4.27
CA LYS A 78 -0.76 9.02 5.60
C LYS A 78 -1.94 8.08 5.82
N ILE A 79 -2.73 7.84 4.77
CA ILE A 79 -3.86 6.90 4.82
C ILE A 79 -3.34 5.48 5.02
N VAL A 80 -2.34 5.06 4.24
CA VAL A 80 -1.75 3.72 4.37
C VAL A 80 -1.13 3.52 5.75
N THR A 81 -0.42 4.53 6.28
CA THR A 81 0.09 4.50 7.66
C THR A 81 -1.02 4.28 8.67
N TRP A 82 -2.11 5.04 8.58
CA TRP A 82 -3.23 4.88 9.49
C TRP A 82 -3.86 3.47 9.39
N LEU A 83 -4.05 2.95 8.19
CA LEU A 83 -4.62 1.61 7.96
C LEU A 83 -3.73 0.51 8.57
N ILE A 84 -2.42 0.60 8.40
CA ILE A 84 -1.47 -0.35 9.00
C ILE A 84 -1.50 -0.29 10.53
N GLU A 85 -1.58 0.91 11.10
CA GLU A 85 -1.51 1.10 12.55
C GLU A 85 -2.84 0.79 13.26
N SER A 86 -3.98 0.96 12.57
CA SER A 86 -5.30 1.00 13.21
C SER A 86 -6.24 -0.14 12.79
N VAL A 87 -5.94 -0.87 11.71
CA VAL A 87 -6.82 -1.90 11.17
C VAL A 87 -6.14 -3.28 11.23
N ASP A 88 -6.91 -4.31 11.59
CA ASP A 88 -6.41 -5.69 11.56
C ASP A 88 -5.99 -6.07 10.13
N HIS A 89 -4.73 -6.45 9.95
CA HIS A 89 -4.14 -6.87 8.68
C HIS A 89 -4.87 -8.06 8.02
N ARG A 90 -5.72 -8.79 8.74
CA ARG A 90 -6.57 -9.84 8.15
C ARG A 90 -7.69 -9.29 7.28
N LEU A 91 -7.95 -7.99 7.34
CA LEU A 91 -9.02 -7.32 6.59
C LEU A 91 -8.59 -6.82 5.20
N PHE A 92 -7.33 -7.03 4.82
CA PHE A 92 -6.82 -6.69 3.49
C PHE A 92 -5.67 -7.61 3.06
N ASP A 93 -5.59 -7.92 1.77
CA ASP A 93 -4.45 -8.64 1.20
C ASP A 93 -3.32 -7.68 0.83
N LEU A 94 -2.19 -7.85 1.51
CA LEU A 94 -1.01 -7.03 1.34
C LEU A 94 -0.28 -7.28 0.01
N ASN A 95 -0.40 -8.47 -0.58
CA ASN A 95 0.19 -8.74 -1.89
C ASN A 95 -0.53 -7.92 -2.96
N THR A 96 -1.86 -7.90 -2.90
CA THR A 96 -2.69 -7.05 -3.77
C THR A 96 -2.36 -5.57 -3.56
N ALA A 97 -2.26 -5.10 -2.31
CA ALA A 97 -1.91 -3.70 -2.02
C ALA A 97 -0.54 -3.28 -2.59
N ILE A 98 0.48 -4.12 -2.42
CA ILE A 98 1.82 -3.89 -2.97
C ILE A 98 1.80 -3.89 -4.51
N SER A 99 1.00 -4.76 -5.13
CA SER A 99 0.91 -4.84 -6.59
C SER A 99 0.50 -3.50 -7.21
N HIS A 100 -0.33 -2.71 -6.51
CA HIS A 100 -0.76 -1.38 -6.94
C HIS A 100 0.33 -0.32 -6.85
N LEU A 101 1.32 -0.48 -5.95
CA LEU A 101 2.43 0.47 -5.83
C LEU A 101 3.37 0.43 -7.04
N TYR A 102 3.52 -0.75 -7.64
CA TYR A 102 4.35 -0.96 -8.82
C TYR A 102 3.82 -0.22 -10.05
N LEU A 103 2.52 0.05 -10.17
CA LEU A 103 2.02 0.75 -11.35
C LEU A 103 2.57 2.18 -11.47
N HIS A 104 2.93 2.81 -10.34
CA HIS A 104 3.37 4.20 -10.28
C HIS A 104 4.50 4.40 -9.26
N PHE A 105 5.69 3.88 -9.56
CA PHE A 105 6.75 3.76 -8.58
C PHE A 105 7.49 5.09 -8.25
N THR A 106 6.78 6.01 -7.60
CA THR A 106 7.26 7.31 -7.10
C THR A 106 7.98 7.17 -5.76
N ASP A 107 8.69 8.22 -5.31
CA ASP A 107 9.31 8.29 -3.98
C ASP A 107 8.31 8.04 -2.84
N ARG A 108 7.05 8.43 -3.04
CA ARG A 108 5.99 8.19 -2.05
C ARG A 108 5.56 6.73 -2.03
N ASN A 109 5.44 6.09 -3.20
CA ASN A 109 5.13 4.66 -3.29
C ASN A 109 6.27 3.81 -2.74
N GLN A 110 7.53 4.25 -2.86
CA GLN A 110 8.68 3.63 -2.18
C GLN A 110 8.54 3.64 -0.66
N GLN A 111 8.11 4.77 -0.09
CA GLN A 111 7.90 4.89 1.35
C GLN A 111 6.79 3.97 1.82
N ILE A 112 5.67 3.93 1.09
CA ILE A 112 4.55 3.02 1.38
C ILE A 112 5.01 1.56 1.30
N PHE A 113 5.77 1.22 0.27
CA PHE A 113 6.30 -0.14 0.08
C PHE A 113 7.17 -0.58 1.26
N LYS A 114 8.13 0.28 1.69
CA LYS A 114 8.96 0.02 2.86
C LYS A 114 8.12 -0.09 4.15
N LEU A 115 7.09 0.74 4.27
CA LEU A 115 6.19 0.73 5.42
C LEU A 115 5.40 -0.58 5.53
N LEU A 116 4.85 -1.07 4.42
CA LEU A 116 4.11 -2.34 4.37
C LEU A 116 5.02 -3.51 4.75
N LEU A 117 6.24 -3.55 4.22
CA LEU A 117 7.21 -4.62 4.53
C LEU A 117 7.74 -4.56 5.97
N ALA A 118 7.84 -3.37 6.56
CA ALA A 118 8.34 -3.22 7.92
C ALA A 118 7.30 -3.63 8.98
N ASN A 119 6.01 -3.43 8.71
CA ASN A 119 4.95 -3.60 9.71
C ASN A 119 4.20 -4.92 9.61
N VAL A 120 4.50 -5.73 8.60
CA VAL A 120 3.81 -7.00 8.40
C VAL A 120 4.85 -8.11 8.27
N SER A 121 4.57 -9.25 8.91
CA SER A 121 5.42 -10.43 8.82
C SER A 121 5.69 -10.77 7.35
N TYR A 122 6.97 -10.88 6.99
CA TYR A 122 7.43 -11.30 5.66
C TYR A 122 6.75 -12.58 5.14
N LYS A 123 6.21 -13.43 6.05
CA LYS A 123 5.47 -14.66 5.73
C LYS A 123 4.14 -14.44 5.03
N LEU A 124 3.59 -13.23 5.07
CA LEU A 124 2.36 -12.86 4.38
C LEU A 124 2.61 -12.35 2.95
N PHE A 125 3.88 -12.24 2.54
CA PHE A 125 4.26 -11.71 1.23
C PHE A 125 4.81 -12.79 0.30
N ASP A 126 4.36 -12.75 -0.95
CA ASP A 126 5.06 -13.40 -2.04
C ASP A 126 6.22 -12.50 -2.50
N LEU A 127 7.38 -12.69 -1.88
CA LEU A 127 8.59 -11.94 -2.23
C LEU A 127 9.08 -12.24 -3.66
N GLY A 128 8.65 -13.35 -4.28
CA GLY A 128 8.96 -13.66 -5.68
C GLY A 128 8.33 -12.64 -6.62
N ILE A 129 7.04 -12.33 -6.42
CA ILE A 129 6.33 -11.29 -7.18
C ILE A 129 6.99 -9.93 -6.99
N VAL A 130 7.35 -9.60 -5.75
CA VAL A 130 8.05 -8.36 -5.41
C VAL A 130 9.37 -8.22 -6.17
N ILE A 131 10.18 -9.28 -6.18
CA ILE A 131 11.48 -9.30 -6.86
C ILE A 131 11.28 -9.15 -8.38
N GLU A 132 10.35 -9.90 -8.96
CA GLU A 132 10.08 -9.86 -10.40
C GLU A 132 9.66 -8.45 -10.85
N GLN A 133 8.72 -7.83 -10.15
CA GLN A 133 8.26 -6.48 -10.48
C GLN A 133 9.38 -5.45 -10.29
N ALA A 134 10.18 -5.59 -9.24
CA ALA A 134 11.31 -4.72 -9.01
C ALA A 134 12.36 -4.78 -10.14
N PHE A 135 12.64 -5.96 -10.71
CA PHE A 135 13.50 -6.07 -11.89
C PHE A 135 12.86 -5.48 -13.15
N ARG A 136 11.56 -5.70 -13.37
CA ARG A 136 10.83 -5.15 -14.54
C ARG A 136 10.83 -3.62 -14.56
N GLN A 137 10.88 -2.99 -13.39
CA GLN A 137 10.77 -1.53 -13.24
C GLN A 137 12.09 -0.85 -12.85
N ASP A 138 13.21 -1.58 -12.88
CA ASP A 138 14.54 -1.10 -12.47
C ASP A 138 14.57 -0.50 -11.05
N LEU A 139 13.89 -1.16 -10.11
CA LEU A 139 13.80 -0.75 -8.71
C LEU A 139 14.99 -1.26 -7.90
N THR A 140 16.19 -0.98 -8.42
CA THR A 140 17.47 -1.46 -7.89
C THR A 140 17.65 -1.14 -6.40
N GLU A 141 17.26 0.06 -5.95
CA GLU A 141 17.38 0.47 -4.54
C GLU A 141 16.52 -0.35 -3.60
N ILE A 142 15.32 -0.77 -4.03
CA ILE A 142 14.47 -1.63 -3.20
C ILE A 142 15.11 -3.00 -3.06
N LEU A 143 15.58 -3.57 -4.17
CA LEU A 143 16.19 -4.89 -4.15
C LEU A 143 17.41 -4.91 -3.25
N ILE A 144 18.26 -3.87 -3.32
CA ILE A 144 19.38 -3.71 -2.39
C ILE A 144 18.88 -3.56 -0.95
N TRP A 145 17.85 -2.75 -0.70
CA TRP A 145 17.29 -2.59 0.64
C TRP A 145 16.72 -3.92 1.18
N LEU A 146 15.99 -4.69 0.38
CA LEU A 146 15.50 -6.04 0.72
C LEU A 146 16.65 -6.98 1.05
N LEU A 147 17.69 -7.00 0.22
CA LEU A 147 18.91 -7.79 0.44
C LEU A 147 19.68 -7.38 1.70
N GLN A 148 19.48 -6.18 2.22
CA GLN A 148 20.08 -5.71 3.48
C GLN A 148 19.22 -6.06 4.71
N THR A 149 17.95 -6.43 4.53
CA THR A 149 17.09 -6.83 5.65
C THR A 149 17.60 -8.14 6.27
N LYS A 150 17.65 -8.23 7.61
CA LYS A 150 18.27 -9.36 8.32
C LYS A 150 17.52 -10.70 8.17
N ASP A 151 16.31 -10.70 7.62
CA ASP A 151 15.51 -11.90 7.43
C ASP A 151 15.59 -12.38 5.97
N HIS A 152 16.67 -13.08 5.64
CA HIS A 152 16.84 -13.71 4.32
C HIS A 152 16.07 -15.02 4.17
N SER A 153 15.35 -15.49 5.20
CA SER A 153 14.69 -16.80 5.15
C SER A 153 13.57 -16.89 4.11
N LEU A 154 13.12 -15.72 3.62
CA LEU A 154 12.04 -15.58 2.67
C LEU A 154 12.49 -14.93 1.35
N LEU A 155 13.72 -14.41 1.29
CA LEU A 155 14.29 -13.82 0.08
C LEU A 155 15.15 -14.86 -0.63
N ASP A 156 14.69 -15.34 -1.78
CA ASP A 156 15.51 -16.21 -2.63
C ASP A 156 16.65 -15.40 -3.28
N VAL A 157 17.75 -15.24 -2.55
CA VAL A 157 18.93 -14.49 -2.99
C VAL A 157 19.53 -15.11 -4.26
N LYS A 158 19.39 -16.43 -4.45
CA LYS A 158 19.86 -17.10 -5.67
C LYS A 158 19.01 -16.69 -6.87
N TYR A 159 17.69 -16.63 -6.72
CA TYR A 159 16.79 -16.10 -7.75
C TYR A 159 17.12 -14.64 -8.06
N VAL A 160 17.28 -13.78 -7.04
CA VAL A 160 17.68 -12.37 -7.22
C VAL A 160 18.99 -12.24 -7.98
N MET A 161 20.01 -13.03 -7.63
CA MET A 161 21.30 -13.02 -8.32
C MET A 161 21.20 -13.47 -9.78
N ASN A 162 20.47 -14.57 -10.04
CA ASN A 162 20.27 -15.07 -11.40
C ASN A 162 19.58 -14.03 -12.28
N GLU A 163 18.55 -13.39 -11.75
CA GLU A 163 17.80 -12.37 -12.47
C GLU A 163 18.63 -11.11 -12.69
N ALA A 164 19.40 -10.66 -11.69
CA ALA A 164 20.34 -9.55 -11.83
C ALA A 164 21.40 -9.82 -12.92
N CYS A 165 21.93 -11.05 -13.01
CA CYS A 165 22.82 -11.47 -14.09
C CYS A 165 22.11 -11.45 -15.44
N ARG A 166 20.88 -11.97 -15.52
CA ARG A 166 20.07 -12.01 -16.75
C ARG A 166 19.82 -10.61 -17.33
N VAL A 167 19.51 -9.63 -16.49
CA VAL A 167 19.25 -8.25 -16.90
C VAL A 167 20.50 -7.35 -16.91
N GLY A 168 21.66 -7.86 -16.49
CA GLY A 168 22.90 -7.10 -16.43
C GLY A 168 22.96 -6.03 -15.34
N ASN A 169 22.21 -6.18 -14.24
CA ASN A 169 22.19 -5.22 -13.13
C ASN A 169 23.45 -5.36 -12.25
N LEU A 170 24.52 -4.68 -12.67
CA LEU A 170 25.83 -4.72 -12.01
C LEU A 170 25.81 -4.23 -10.56
N ARG A 171 24.85 -3.37 -10.17
CA ARG A 171 24.77 -2.86 -8.81
C ARG A 171 24.33 -3.95 -7.83
N ILE A 172 23.28 -4.69 -8.18
CA ILE A 172 22.81 -5.84 -7.38
C ILE A 172 23.88 -6.93 -7.35
N ILE A 173 24.48 -7.25 -8.50
CA ILE A 173 25.56 -8.25 -8.58
C ILE A 173 26.72 -7.88 -7.66
N LYS A 174 27.21 -6.64 -7.73
CA LYS A 174 28.29 -6.16 -6.86
C LYS A 174 27.88 -6.17 -5.39
N HIS A 175 26.62 -5.83 -5.10
CA HIS A 175 26.09 -5.87 -3.74
C HIS A 175 26.12 -7.30 -3.20
N VAL A 176 25.41 -8.24 -3.82
CA VAL A 176 25.32 -9.64 -3.37
C VAL A 176 26.71 -10.28 -3.25
N CYS A 177 27.58 -10.12 -4.25
CA CYS A 177 28.94 -10.66 -4.21
C CYS A 177 29.82 -10.03 -3.12
N GLY A 178 29.64 -8.74 -2.84
CA GLY A 178 30.43 -7.97 -1.89
C GLY A 178 29.97 -8.11 -0.43
N THR A 179 28.68 -8.30 -0.19
CA THR A 179 28.08 -8.33 1.16
C THR A 179 27.67 -9.72 1.63
N MET A 180 27.32 -10.64 0.72
CA MET A 180 26.71 -11.93 1.06
C MET A 180 27.59 -13.14 0.64
N GLY A 181 28.90 -12.92 0.43
CA GLY A 181 29.83 -13.90 -0.14
C GLY A 181 29.84 -15.31 0.50
N LYS A 182 30.13 -16.32 -0.33
CA LYS A 182 30.31 -17.79 -0.10
C LYS A 182 29.23 -18.58 0.66
N GLU A 183 28.38 -17.98 1.48
CA GLU A 183 27.34 -18.72 2.25
C GLU A 183 26.06 -18.95 1.44
N VAL A 184 25.74 -18.07 0.48
CA VAL A 184 24.52 -18.16 -0.34
C VAL A 184 24.63 -19.17 -1.50
N PHE A 185 25.86 -19.53 -1.92
CA PHE A 185 26.13 -20.32 -3.12
C PHE A 185 26.73 -21.71 -2.84
N ARG A 186 26.61 -22.21 -1.61
CA ARG A 186 26.89 -23.61 -1.25
C ARG A 186 25.60 -24.40 -1.23
#